data_AF-A0AAV2KYM2-F1
#
_entry.id   AF-A0AAV2KYM2-F1
#
_cell.length_a   1.000
_cell.length_b   1.000
_cell.length_c   1.000
_cell.angle_alpha   90.00
_cell.angle_beta   90.00
_cell.angle_gamma   90.00
#
_symmetry.space_group_name_H-M   'P 1'
#
loop_
_entity.id
_entity.type
_entity.pdbx_description
1 polymer ?
#
loop_
_entity_poly.entity_id
_entity_poly.type
_entity_poly.pdbx_seq_one_letter_code
_entity_poly.pdbx_strand_id
1 'polypeptide(L)'
;MSELVVLMKDFMQVPSGETPTETYHRLKSLYRRWVRPDQLTKEQIGELVIMEQLLRVLPPDVRTWVREHEPEDGLTAARLALQHQIARRGGPPRFTSSAPRSSQTSAPNFRVREASQDTRGLRPRLVWNPCLT
;
A
#
# COMPACT_ATOMS: atom_id res chain seq x y z
N MET A 1 12.79 1.28 9.47
CA MET A 1 11.58 0.65 8.90
C MET A 1 11.57 -0.87 9.08
N SER A 2 12.66 -1.61 8.82
CA SER A 2 12.76 -3.06 9.16
C SER A 2 12.57 -3.38 10.65
N GLU A 3 12.72 -2.39 11.52
CA GLU A 3 12.44 -2.51 12.95
C GLU A 3 10.99 -2.86 13.24
N LEU A 4 9.99 -2.41 12.46
CA LEU A 4 8.57 -2.70 12.76
C LEU A 4 8.28 -4.21 12.66
N VAL A 5 8.71 -4.88 11.59
CA VAL A 5 8.60 -6.35 11.43
C VAL A 5 9.42 -7.12 12.46
N VAL A 6 10.64 -6.68 12.79
CA VAL A 6 11.47 -7.34 13.84
C VAL A 6 10.79 -7.21 15.19
N LEU A 7 10.28 -6.03 15.53
CA LEU A 7 9.59 -5.76 16.79
C LEU A 7 8.25 -6.48 16.89
N MET A 8 7.50 -6.65 15.79
CA MET A 8 6.29 -7.49 15.78
C MET A 8 6.61 -8.97 16.04
N LYS A 9 7.73 -9.46 15.52
CA LYS A 9 8.18 -10.84 15.77
C LYS A 9 8.57 -11.02 17.24
N ASP A 10 9.22 -10.03 17.84
CA ASP A 10 9.56 -10.03 19.27
C ASP A 10 8.35 -9.87 20.17
N PHE A 11 7.34 -9.11 19.73
CA PHE A 11 6.05 -8.97 20.42
C PHE A 11 5.31 -10.32 20.55
N MET A 12 5.36 -11.16 19.51
CA MET A 12 4.68 -12.45 19.47
C MET A 12 5.43 -13.59 20.19
N GLN A 13 6.68 -13.38 20.61
CA GLN A 13 7.45 -14.40 21.33
C GLN A 13 7.12 -14.34 22.83
N VAL A 14 6.51 -15.40 23.36
CA VAL A 14 6.32 -15.60 24.80
C VAL A 14 7.46 -16.46 25.33
N PRO A 15 8.35 -15.94 26.19
CA PRO A 15 9.41 -16.73 26.79
C PRO A 15 8.82 -17.77 27.74
N SER A 16 9.37 -18.98 27.69
CA SER A 16 8.95 -20.09 28.53
C SER A 16 9.30 -19.81 29.99
N GLY A 17 8.29 -19.78 30.86
CA GLY A 17 8.47 -19.64 32.32
C GLY A 17 7.89 -18.36 32.94
N GLU A 18 7.36 -17.42 32.15
CA GLU A 18 6.65 -16.24 32.69
C GLU A 18 5.26 -16.62 33.21
N THR A 19 4.87 -16.02 34.34
CA THR A 19 3.47 -16.05 34.79
C THR A 19 2.58 -15.21 33.87
N PRO A 20 1.25 -15.43 33.86
CA PRO A 20 0.33 -14.63 33.04
C PRO A 20 0.42 -13.11 33.33
N THR A 21 0.62 -12.74 34.59
CA THR A 21 0.75 -11.33 35.01
C THR A 21 2.04 -10.70 34.49
N GLU A 22 3.17 -11.41 34.61
CA GLU A 22 4.45 -10.96 34.07
C GLU A 22 4.39 -10.83 32.54
N THR A 23 3.79 -11.81 31.87
CA THR A 23 3.56 -11.80 30.42
C THR A 23 2.74 -10.57 30.02
N TYR A 24 1.65 -10.25 30.74
CA TYR A 24 0.84 -9.06 30.48
C TYR A 24 1.65 -7.76 30.59
N HIS A 25 2.42 -7.58 31.66
CA HIS A 25 3.23 -6.37 31.87
C HIS A 25 4.33 -6.23 30.81
N ARG A 26 4.96 -7.34 30.40
CA ARG A 26 5.94 -7.37 29.32
C ARG A 26 5.31 -6.97 27.99
N LEU A 27 4.19 -7.59 27.62
CA LEU A 27 3.45 -7.27 26.39
C LEU A 27 3.00 -5.81 26.36
N LYS A 28 2.47 -5.29 27.47
CA LYS A 28 2.06 -3.88 27.59
C LYS A 28 3.24 -2.92 27.39
N SER A 29 4.41 -3.26 27.93
CA SER A 29 5.63 -2.47 27.77
C SER A 29 6.18 -2.54 26.34
N LEU A 30 6.09 -3.69 25.68
CA LEU A 30 6.45 -3.86 24.27
C LEU A 30 5.50 -3.06 23.36
N TYR A 31 4.19 -3.16 23.58
CA TYR A 31 3.18 -2.39 22.85
C TYR A 31 3.46 -0.89 22.92
N ARG A 32 3.73 -0.34 24.10
CA ARG A 32 4.05 1.09 24.26
C ARG A 32 5.33 1.50 23.52
N ARG A 33 6.37 0.67 23.53
CA ARG A 33 7.63 0.96 22.80
C ARG A 33 7.46 0.88 21.29
N TRP A 34 6.68 -0.08 20.81
CA TRP A 34 6.47 -0.35 19.39
C TRP A 34 5.48 0.63 18.76
N VAL A 35 4.26 0.69 19.30
CA VAL A 35 3.16 1.49 18.75
C VAL A 35 3.29 2.96 19.12
N ARG A 36 3.95 3.28 20.25
CA ARG A 36 4.02 4.63 20.83
C ARG A 36 2.64 5.31 20.79
N PRO A 37 1.62 4.69 21.41
CA PRO A 37 0.23 5.16 21.34
C PRO A 37 0.05 6.58 21.90
N ASP A 38 1.01 7.06 22.70
CA ASP A 38 1.05 8.43 23.23
C ASP A 38 1.52 9.46 22.19
N GLN A 39 2.10 9.03 21.06
CA GLN A 39 2.67 9.87 20.00
C GLN A 39 1.97 9.69 18.65
N LEU A 40 1.46 8.49 18.36
CA LEU A 40 0.86 8.15 17.07
C LEU A 40 -0.64 7.88 17.19
N THR A 41 -1.42 8.46 16.28
CA THR A 41 -2.84 8.14 16.14
C THR A 41 -3.03 6.77 15.50
N LYS A 42 -4.23 6.18 15.69
CA LYS A 42 -4.60 4.90 15.07
C LYS A 42 -4.39 4.92 13.56
N GLU A 43 -4.72 6.03 12.92
CA GLU A 43 -4.60 6.24 11.48
C GLU A 43 -3.12 6.26 11.05
N GLN A 44 -2.26 6.95 11.81
CA GLN A 44 -0.82 6.99 11.54
C GLN A 44 -0.17 5.61 11.70
N ILE A 45 -0.56 4.85 12.73
CA ILE A 45 -0.10 3.47 12.91
C ILE A 45 -0.53 2.60 11.73
N GLY A 46 -1.79 2.74 11.30
CA GLY A 46 -2.31 2.05 10.12
C GLY A 46 -1.51 2.37 8.87
N GLU A 47 -1.17 3.64 8.66
CA GLU A 47 -0.39 4.09 7.50
C GLU A 47 1.03 3.49 7.49
N LEU A 48 1.69 3.43 8.65
CA LEU A 48 2.99 2.77 8.78
C LEU A 48 2.94 1.29 8.40
N VAL A 49 1.91 0.57 8.88
CA VAL A 49 1.70 -0.84 8.56
C VAL A 49 1.42 -1.04 7.07
N ILE A 50 0.56 -0.20 6.49
CA ILE A 50 0.23 -0.24 5.06
C ILE A 50 1.48 0.01 4.22
N MET A 51 2.26 1.04 4.55
CA MET A 51 3.51 1.37 3.87
C MET A 51 4.51 0.21 3.91
N GLU A 52 4.72 -0.38 5.09
CA GLU A 52 5.64 -1.51 5.24
C GLU A 52 5.18 -2.71 4.41
N GLN A 53 3.90 -3.07 4.51
CA GLN A 53 3.36 -4.21 3.81
C GLN A 53 3.38 -4.00 2.28
N LEU A 54 3.10 -2.78 1.82
CA LEU A 54 3.20 -2.40 0.41
C LEU A 54 4.63 -2.61 -0.09
N LEU A 55 5.63 -2.05 0.59
CA LEU A 55 7.04 -2.23 0.20
C LEU A 55 7.45 -3.70 0.21
N ARG A 56 6.88 -4.52 1.09
CA ARG A 56 7.18 -5.95 1.18
C ARG A 56 6.67 -6.75 -0.01
N VAL A 57 5.51 -6.40 -0.57
CA VAL A 57 4.91 -7.10 -1.72
C VAL A 57 5.49 -6.66 -3.07
N LEU A 58 6.13 -5.50 -3.14
CA LEU A 58 6.74 -5.02 -4.38
C LEU A 58 7.94 -5.89 -4.81
N PRO A 59 8.13 -6.15 -6.12
CA PRO A 59 9.36 -6.75 -6.63
C PRO A 59 10.61 -5.97 -6.19
N PRO A 60 11.78 -6.61 -6.02
CA PRO A 60 12.97 -5.95 -5.47
C PRO A 60 13.41 -4.69 -6.22
N ASP A 61 13.35 -4.70 -7.55
CA ASP A 61 13.70 -3.56 -8.40
C ASP A 61 12.74 -2.38 -8.21
N VAL A 62 11.44 -2.65 -8.20
CA VAL A 62 10.40 -1.62 -7.96
C VAL A 62 10.52 -1.06 -6.54
N ARG A 63 10.78 -1.93 -5.55
CA ARG A 63 10.93 -1.56 -4.15
C ARG A 63 12.10 -0.61 -3.93
N THR A 64 13.26 -0.87 -4.55
CA THR A 64 14.41 0.03 -4.48
C THR A 64 14.07 1.38 -5.07
N TRP A 65 13.47 1.40 -6.27
CA TRP A 65 13.07 2.64 -6.94
C TRP A 65 12.09 3.47 -6.10
N VAL A 66 11.07 2.85 -5.51
CA VAL A 66 10.11 3.55 -4.64
C VAL A 66 10.80 4.12 -3.39
N ARG A 67 11.78 3.41 -2.80
CA ARG A 67 12.51 3.89 -1.61
C ARG A 67 13.40 5.10 -1.92
N GLU A 68 14.03 5.15 -3.08
CA GLU A 68 14.84 6.28 -3.53
C GLU A 68 14.04 7.57 -3.67
N HIS A 69 12.72 7.47 -3.86
CA HIS A 69 11.80 8.60 -4.00
C HIS A 69 11.12 9.01 -2.69
N GLU A 70 11.49 8.40 -1.56
CA GLU A 70 11.06 8.75 -0.20
C GLU A 70 9.58 9.18 -0.07
N PRO A 71 8.62 8.31 -0.41
CA PRO A 71 7.20 8.67 -0.38
C PRO A 71 6.72 9.04 1.01
N GLU A 72 5.95 10.13 1.10
CA GLU A 72 5.37 10.63 2.35
C GLU A 72 4.29 9.70 2.92
N ASP A 73 3.56 8.99 2.04
CA ASP A 73 2.44 8.11 2.38
C ASP A 73 2.36 6.89 1.44
N GLY A 74 1.62 5.86 1.88
CA GLY A 74 1.49 4.60 1.17
C GLY A 74 0.79 4.71 -0.17
N LEU A 75 -0.12 5.67 -0.36
CA LEU A 75 -0.74 5.95 -1.64
C LEU A 75 0.27 6.53 -2.63
N THR A 76 1.12 7.45 -2.18
CA THR A 76 2.23 8.01 -2.96
C THR A 76 3.22 6.91 -3.35
N ALA A 77 3.58 6.02 -2.41
CA ALA A 77 4.40 4.85 -2.71
C ALA A 77 3.77 3.92 -3.76
N ALA A 78 2.45 3.68 -3.68
CA ALA A 78 1.74 2.84 -4.64
C ALA A 78 1.69 3.46 -6.04
N ARG A 79 1.50 4.79 -6.12
CA ARG A 79 1.54 5.54 -7.40
C ARG A 79 2.91 5.45 -8.05
N LEU A 80 3.97 5.64 -7.26
CA LEU A 80 5.35 5.49 -7.71
C LEU A 80 5.61 4.07 -8.24
N ALA A 81 5.20 3.04 -7.50
CA ALA A 81 5.34 1.65 -7.94
C ALA A 81 4.62 1.40 -9.29
N LEU A 82 3.41 1.94 -9.46
CA LEU A 82 2.64 1.83 -10.69
C LEU A 82 3.33 2.55 -11.86
N GLN A 83 3.84 3.77 -11.64
CA GLN A 83 4.56 4.54 -12.65
C GLN A 83 5.78 3.77 -13.17
N HIS A 84 6.58 3.18 -12.28
CA HIS A 84 7.72 2.37 -12.65
C HIS A 84 7.31 1.15 -13.50
N GLN A 85 6.22 0.48 -13.16
CA GLN A 85 5.70 -0.67 -13.93
C GLN A 85 5.21 -0.27 -15.33
N ILE A 86 4.54 0.88 -15.47
CA ILE A 86 4.08 1.39 -16.76
C ILE A 86 5.29 1.76 -17.64
N ALA A 87 6.29 2.45 -17.09
CA ALA A 87 7.50 2.80 -17.81
C ALA A 87 8.27 1.55 -18.31
N ARG A 88 8.29 0.47 -17.52
CA ARG A 88 8.88 -0.82 -17.92
C ARG A 88 8.09 -1.54 -19.03
N ARG A 89 6.76 -1.36 -19.07
CA ARG A 89 5.88 -1.97 -20.09
C ARG A 89 5.85 -1.14 -21.39
N GLY A 90 6.03 0.17 -21.28
CA GLY A 90 6.16 1.09 -22.41
C GLY A 90 7.61 1.28 -22.83
N GLY A 91 8.24 0.24 -23.39
CA GLY A 91 9.41 0.46 -24.24
C GLY A 91 9.04 1.44 -25.36
N PRO A 92 9.99 2.25 -25.88
CA PRO A 92 9.68 3.21 -26.94
C PRO A 92 8.96 2.49 -28.08
N PRO A 93 7.99 3.15 -28.76
CA PRO A 93 7.37 2.55 -29.93
C PRO A 93 8.52 2.10 -30.82
N ARG A 94 8.57 0.80 -31.13
CA ARG A 94 9.33 0.34 -32.27
C ARG A 94 8.64 1.04 -33.43
N PHE A 95 9.17 2.20 -33.83
CA PHE A 95 8.87 2.81 -35.10
C PHE A 95 9.39 1.81 -36.13
N THR A 96 8.60 0.80 -36.44
CA THR A 96 8.67 0.16 -37.73
C THR A 96 8.25 1.24 -38.70
N SER A 97 9.24 1.96 -39.22
CA SER A 97 9.09 2.89 -40.31
C SER A 97 8.60 2.11 -41.53
N SER A 98 7.31 1.86 -41.58
CA SER A 98 6.60 1.52 -42.79
C SER A 98 5.34 2.36 -42.78
N ALA A 99 5.52 3.62 -43.14
CA ALA A 99 4.43 4.52 -43.45
C ALA A 99 3.58 3.93 -44.59
N PRO A 100 2.25 3.90 -44.46
CA PRO A 100 1.38 4.01 -45.61
C PRO A 100 0.81 5.42 -45.65
N ARG A 101 1.04 6.04 -46.79
CA ARG A 101 0.44 7.26 -47.31
C ARG A 101 -0.93 7.63 -46.74
N SER A 102 -1.00 8.88 -46.34
CA SER A 102 -2.17 9.71 -46.11
C SER A 102 -3.23 9.58 -47.22
N SER A 103 -4.47 9.30 -46.82
CA SER A 103 -5.67 9.77 -47.50
C SER A 103 -6.72 10.12 -46.46
N GLN A 104 -7.06 11.40 -46.42
CA GLN A 104 -8.10 12.02 -45.61
C GLN A 104 -9.45 11.30 -45.81
N THR A 105 -10.20 11.07 -44.74
CA THR A 105 -11.66 10.95 -44.84
C THR A 105 -12.32 11.34 -43.52
N SER A 106 -13.35 12.18 -43.66
CA SER A 106 -14.07 12.95 -42.66
C SER A 106 -14.66 12.13 -41.50
N ALA A 107 -14.60 12.69 -40.29
CA ALA A 107 -15.23 12.14 -39.09
C ALA A 107 -16.77 12.28 -39.14
N PRO A 108 -17.55 11.26 -38.74
CA PRO A 108 -18.96 11.44 -38.44
C PRO A 108 -19.16 11.78 -36.95
N ASN A 109 -20.06 12.73 -36.69
CA ASN A 109 -20.46 13.18 -35.36
C ASN A 109 -21.06 12.03 -34.53
N PHE A 110 -20.48 11.74 -33.36
CA PHE A 110 -21.09 10.86 -32.37
C PHE A 110 -21.57 11.67 -31.17
N ARG A 111 -22.89 11.66 -30.95
CA ARG A 111 -23.55 12.35 -29.83
C ARG A 111 -23.46 11.45 -28.60
N VAL A 112 -22.66 11.84 -27.61
CA VAL A 112 -22.60 11.13 -26.33
C VAL A 112 -23.87 11.44 -25.54
N ARG A 113 -24.65 10.40 -25.23
CA ARG A 113 -25.78 10.48 -24.29
C ARG A 113 -25.21 10.21 -22.90
N GLU A 114 -25.26 11.22 -22.04
CA GLU A 114 -24.73 11.18 -20.68
C GLU A 114 -25.54 10.18 -19.84
N ALA A 115 -24.91 9.07 -19.45
CA ALA A 115 -25.49 8.07 -18.57
C ALA A 115 -25.27 8.51 -17.11
N SER A 116 -26.37 8.87 -16.45
CA SER A 116 -26.45 9.19 -15.03
C SER A 116 -25.84 8.08 -14.18
N GLN A 117 -24.82 8.40 -13.37
CA GLN A 117 -24.24 7.50 -12.38
C GLN A 117 -24.50 8.02 -10.97
N ASP A 118 -25.72 7.77 -10.48
CA ASP A 118 -26.01 7.74 -9.04
C ASP A 118 -25.36 6.47 -8.48
N THR A 119 -24.24 6.63 -7.76
CA THR A 119 -23.70 5.57 -6.90
C THR A 119 -23.51 6.11 -5.50
N ARG A 120 -24.66 6.29 -4.82
CA ARG A 120 -24.71 6.32 -3.36
C ARG A 120 -24.06 5.07 -2.77
N GLY A 121 -22.84 5.29 -2.30
CA GLY A 121 -22.26 4.77 -1.06
C GLY A 121 -22.59 3.33 -0.66
N LEU A 122 -21.61 2.45 -0.83
CA LEU A 122 -21.42 1.33 0.08
C LEU A 122 -19.91 1.20 0.37
N ARG A 123 -19.48 1.83 1.47
CA ARG A 123 -18.19 1.49 2.11
C ARG A 123 -18.44 0.29 3.01
N PRO A 124 -17.78 -0.86 2.81
CA PRO A 124 -17.83 -1.95 3.78
C PRO A 124 -17.17 -1.50 5.09
N ARG A 125 -17.94 -1.45 6.18
CA ARG A 125 -17.37 -1.34 7.54
C ARG A 125 -16.69 -2.65 7.87
N LEU A 126 -15.36 -2.65 7.94
CA LEU A 126 -14.60 -3.72 8.58
C LEU A 126 -14.89 -3.67 10.08
N VAL A 127 -15.72 -4.59 10.55
CA VAL A 127 -15.98 -4.82 11.98
C VAL A 127 -14.98 -5.89 12.44
N TRP A 128 -14.06 -5.51 13.31
CA TRP A 128 -13.17 -6.44 13.99
C TRP A 128 -13.85 -6.97 15.24
N ASN A 129 -14.13 -8.28 15.29
CA ASN A 129 -14.68 -8.98 16.46
C ASN A 129 -13.57 -9.78 17.16
N PRO A 130 -13.12 -9.39 18.37
CA PRO A 130 -12.05 -10.07 19.09
C PRO A 130 -12.51 -11.25 19.98
N CYS A 131 -13.76 -11.70 19.87
CA CYS A 131 -14.34 -12.72 20.77
C CYS A 131 -14.46 -14.12 20.15
N LEU A 132 -13.65 -14.49 19.16
CA LEU A 132 -13.64 -15.85 18.60
C LEU A 132 -12.23 -16.45 18.67
N THR A 133 -11.79 -16.84 19.87
CA THR A 133 -11.17 -18.14 20.26
C THR A 133 -10.48 -18.02 21.61
#